data_AF-A0A974D0R3-F1
#
_entry.id   AF-A0A974D0R3-F1
#
_cell.length_a   1.000
_cell.length_b   1.000
_cell.length_c   1.000
_cell.angle_alpha   90.00
_cell.angle_beta   90.00
_cell.angle_gamma   90.00
#
_symmetry.space_group_name_H-M   'P 1'
#
loop_
_entity.id
_entity.type
_entity.pdbx_description
1 polymer ?
#
loop_
_entity_poly.entity_id
_entity_poly.type
_entity_poly.pdbx_seq_one_letter_code
_entity_poly.pdbx_strand_id
1 'polypeptide(L)'
;TLCTERQSLLQKKDKEEKSDGKDNLRFISTYSPNSKKFCDILNKHWSVLTMDGTLKAILPSQVQVCYRRSPNLKDLMCHSHYGPKKTMDRINGSYPCGECNMCNQIQRKEKFQDRFGKEWSIWIYINCKSQGVIYCIECPCNLKYVGVTTQMLKHRMQKHCSTIRNADNDIKIERTLSTVAQHFREFHNSDPKKLSFWAIEQVKLGIRKGNLEQELLKRESQWIFKLNTVSPHGINENNLFTAFL
;
A
#
# COMPACT_ATOMS: atom_id res chain seq x y z
N THR A 1 -26.79 41.64 -37.88
CA THR A 1 -27.79 41.30 -36.84
C THR A 1 -28.24 39.88 -37.06
N LEU A 2 -27.65 38.92 -36.34
CA LEU A 2 -28.11 37.53 -36.33
C LEU A 2 -28.42 37.18 -34.88
N CYS A 3 -29.60 37.61 -34.44
CA CYS A 3 -30.14 37.26 -33.13
C CYS A 3 -30.74 35.86 -33.27
N THR A 4 -29.97 34.82 -32.96
CA THR A 4 -30.54 33.49 -32.78
C THR A 4 -31.11 33.44 -31.36
N GLU A 5 -32.42 33.25 -31.25
CA GLU A 5 -33.11 33.20 -29.96
C GLU A 5 -32.60 32.03 -29.11
N ARG A 6 -32.25 32.31 -27.85
CA ARG A 6 -31.68 31.37 -26.87
C ARG A 6 -32.48 30.06 -26.72
N GLN A 7 -33.78 30.10 -26.97
CA GLN A 7 -34.66 28.93 -26.90
C GLN A 7 -34.38 27.90 -28.00
N SER A 8 -33.89 28.33 -29.18
CA SER A 8 -33.52 27.43 -30.29
C SER A 8 -32.31 26.54 -29.97
N LEU A 9 -31.45 26.97 -29.04
CA LEU A 9 -30.25 26.23 -28.62
C LEU A 9 -30.52 25.14 -27.58
N LEU A 10 -31.73 25.12 -26.99
CA LEU A 10 -32.12 24.20 -25.91
C LEU A 10 -32.94 23.00 -26.40
N GLN A 11 -33.24 22.92 -27.69
CA GLN A 11 -33.91 21.75 -28.25
C GLN A 11 -32.94 20.57 -28.29
N LYS A 12 -33.38 19.42 -27.76
CA LYS A 12 -32.65 18.15 -27.92
C LYS A 12 -32.64 17.81 -29.40
N LYS A 13 -31.47 17.87 -30.02
CA LYS A 13 -31.25 17.36 -31.37
C LYS A 13 -31.40 15.84 -31.33
N ASP A 14 -32.28 15.29 -32.16
CA ASP A 14 -32.44 13.85 -32.29
C ASP A 14 -31.08 13.23 -32.68
N LYS A 15 -30.73 12.13 -32.00
CA LYS A 15 -29.53 11.37 -32.33
C LYS A 15 -29.77 10.71 -33.68
N GLU A 16 -29.13 11.23 -34.73
CA GLU A 16 -28.86 10.45 -35.94
C GLU A 16 -28.13 9.17 -35.51
N GLU A 17 -28.76 8.02 -35.75
CA GLU A 17 -28.14 6.71 -35.60
C GLU A 17 -26.90 6.66 -36.48
N LYS A 18 -25.72 6.68 -35.86
CA LYS A 18 -24.47 6.43 -36.58
C LYS A 18 -24.42 4.95 -36.89
N SER A 19 -24.45 4.63 -38.17
CA SER A 19 -24.20 3.30 -38.70
C SER A 19 -22.92 2.71 -38.11
N ASP A 20 -23.05 1.49 -37.61
CA ASP A 20 -21.93 0.58 -37.39
C ASP A 20 -21.19 0.39 -38.73
N GLY A 21 -19.86 0.52 -38.71
CA GLY A 21 -19.03 0.17 -39.86
C GLY A 21 -18.21 1.32 -40.47
N LYS A 22 -17.11 1.66 -39.81
CA LYS A 22 -15.79 1.96 -40.42
C LYS A 22 -14.81 2.27 -39.29
N ASP A 23 -13.63 1.66 -39.33
CA ASP A 23 -12.51 1.96 -38.43
C ASP A 23 -12.09 3.44 -38.56
N ASN A 24 -12.79 4.30 -37.83
CA ASN A 24 -12.49 5.72 -37.78
C ASN A 24 -11.32 5.92 -36.83
N LEU A 25 -10.11 6.03 -37.40
CA LEU A 25 -8.92 6.42 -36.65
C LEU A 25 -9.16 7.78 -35.98
N ARG A 26 -9.17 7.78 -34.64
CA ARG A 26 -9.36 8.98 -33.83
C ARG A 26 -8.01 9.53 -33.38
N PHE A 27 -7.75 10.78 -33.72
CA PHE A 27 -6.64 11.52 -33.16
C PHE A 27 -7.10 12.26 -31.90
N ILE A 28 -6.68 11.78 -30.73
CA ILE A 28 -7.10 12.36 -29.44
C ILE A 28 -6.02 13.32 -28.94
N SER A 29 -6.35 14.61 -28.84
CA SER A 29 -5.46 15.65 -28.31
C SER A 29 -6.13 16.43 -27.18
N THR A 30 -5.37 17.25 -26.44
CA THR A 30 -5.94 18.18 -25.46
C THR A 30 -6.41 19.45 -26.17
N TYR A 31 -7.60 19.95 -25.84
CA TYR A 31 -8.09 21.20 -26.43
C TYR A 31 -7.17 22.38 -26.07
N SER A 32 -6.86 23.20 -27.06
CA SER A 32 -6.16 24.48 -26.92
C SER A 32 -6.83 25.53 -27.82
N PRO A 33 -6.64 26.84 -27.58
CA PRO A 33 -7.15 27.89 -28.47
C PRO A 33 -6.64 27.76 -29.92
N ASN A 34 -5.49 27.11 -30.13
CA ASN A 34 -4.90 26.88 -31.46
C ASN A 34 -5.33 25.54 -32.09
N SER A 35 -6.20 24.76 -31.46
CA SER A 35 -6.64 23.45 -31.95
C SER A 35 -7.30 23.49 -33.34
N LYS A 36 -7.96 24.60 -33.69
CA LYS A 36 -8.50 24.81 -35.05
C LYS A 36 -7.40 24.89 -36.10
N LYS A 37 -6.36 25.70 -35.86
CA LYS A 37 -5.19 25.82 -36.74
C LYS A 37 -4.50 24.47 -36.94
N PHE A 38 -4.43 23.66 -35.87
CA PHE A 38 -3.89 22.31 -35.95
C PHE A 38 -4.73 21.40 -36.86
N CYS A 39 -6.07 21.43 -36.74
CA CYS A 39 -6.95 20.69 -37.67
C CYS A 39 -6.76 21.14 -39.12
N ASP A 40 -6.63 22.45 -39.34
CA ASP A 40 -6.45 23.00 -40.69
C ASP A 40 -5.13 22.50 -41.30
N ILE A 41 -4.04 22.48 -40.52
CA ILE A 41 -2.75 21.92 -40.94
C ILE A 41 -2.88 20.41 -41.21
N LEU A 42 -3.52 19.66 -40.30
CA LEU A 42 -3.67 18.22 -40.43
C LEU A 42 -4.46 17.85 -41.71
N ASN A 43 -5.55 18.55 -41.99
CA ASN A 43 -6.34 18.34 -43.20
C ASN A 43 -5.57 18.75 -44.46
N LYS A 44 -4.83 19.86 -44.42
CA LYS A 44 -4.03 20.35 -45.55
C LYS A 44 -2.93 19.36 -45.95
N HIS A 45 -2.29 18.72 -44.97
CA HIS A 45 -1.18 17.79 -45.19
C HIS A 45 -1.60 16.32 -45.11
N TRP A 46 -2.89 16.02 -45.03
CA TRP A 46 -3.39 14.64 -44.97
C TRP A 46 -2.98 13.82 -46.20
N SER A 47 -2.99 14.45 -47.38
CA SER A 47 -2.57 13.84 -48.63
C SER A 47 -1.11 13.34 -48.60
N VAL A 48 -0.23 14.01 -47.85
CA VAL A 48 1.17 13.60 -47.68
C VAL A 48 1.27 12.24 -46.99
N LEU A 49 0.42 11.99 -46.00
CA LEU A 49 0.36 10.71 -45.29
C LEU A 49 -0.23 9.59 -46.17
N THR A 50 -1.06 9.93 -47.15
CA THR A 50 -1.64 8.96 -48.10
C THR A 50 -0.74 8.62 -49.29
N MET A 51 0.33 9.38 -49.52
CA MET A 51 1.31 9.09 -50.57
C MET A 51 2.22 7.90 -50.20
N ASP A 52 2.39 7.63 -48.91
CA ASP A 52 3.16 6.49 -48.43
C ASP A 52 2.38 5.17 -48.56
N GLY A 53 2.95 4.18 -49.23
CA GLY A 53 2.30 2.90 -49.52
C GLY A 53 2.01 2.06 -48.28
N THR A 54 2.79 2.21 -47.21
CA THR A 54 2.59 1.47 -45.95
C THR A 54 1.51 2.12 -45.09
N LEU A 55 1.51 3.45 -45.00
CA LEU A 55 0.53 4.21 -44.22
C LEU A 55 -0.85 4.22 -44.88
N LYS A 56 -0.92 4.22 -46.21
CA LYS A 56 -2.18 4.18 -46.96
C LYS A 56 -3.02 2.92 -46.68
N ALA A 57 -2.38 1.80 -46.35
CA ALA A 57 -3.07 0.56 -46.01
C ALA A 57 -3.76 0.60 -44.63
N ILE A 58 -3.31 1.50 -43.74
CA ILE A 58 -3.71 1.56 -42.32
C ILE A 58 -4.59 2.80 -42.05
N LEU A 59 -4.38 3.89 -42.80
CA LEU A 59 -5.06 5.17 -42.57
C LEU A 59 -6.44 5.23 -43.26
N PRO A 60 -7.49 5.71 -42.57
CA PRO A 60 -8.78 5.94 -43.19
C PRO A 60 -8.76 7.17 -44.13
N SER A 61 -9.84 7.34 -44.89
CA SER A 61 -10.02 8.48 -45.81
C SER A 61 -9.92 9.85 -45.10
N GLN A 62 -10.29 9.94 -43.83
CA GLN A 62 -10.12 11.14 -43.00
C GLN A 62 -9.97 10.76 -41.52
N VAL A 63 -9.12 11.49 -40.79
CA VAL A 63 -8.98 11.34 -39.34
C VAL A 63 -10.01 12.17 -38.59
N GLN A 64 -10.63 11.54 -37.59
CA GLN A 64 -11.51 12.23 -36.66
C GLN A 64 -10.69 12.82 -35.51
N VAL A 65 -10.52 14.13 -35.48
CA VAL A 65 -9.86 14.83 -34.36
C VAL A 65 -10.82 14.97 -33.18
N CYS A 66 -10.43 14.41 -32.03
CA CYS A 66 -11.18 14.46 -30.78
C CYS A 66 -10.37 15.20 -29.71
N TYR A 67 -11.03 15.97 -28.86
CA TYR A 67 -10.37 16.73 -27.81
C TYR A 67 -10.72 16.25 -26.41
N ARG A 68 -9.70 16.08 -25.56
CA ARG A 68 -9.83 16.07 -24.10
C ARG A 68 -9.99 17.51 -23.63
N ARG A 69 -10.73 17.70 -22.53
CA ARG A 69 -10.83 19.03 -21.87
C ARG A 69 -9.43 19.54 -21.52
N SER A 70 -9.21 20.85 -21.66
CA SER A 70 -7.99 21.47 -21.12
C SER A 70 -7.96 21.31 -19.60
N PRO A 71 -6.77 21.12 -19.00
CA PRO A 71 -6.64 21.11 -17.55
C PRO A 71 -7.11 22.48 -17.01
N ASN A 72 -8.03 22.45 -16.06
CA ASN A 72 -8.47 23.65 -15.38
C ASN A 72 -7.55 23.92 -14.17
N LEU A 73 -7.72 25.08 -13.52
CA LEU A 73 -6.88 25.45 -12.37
C LEU A 73 -6.88 24.36 -11.28
N LYS A 74 -8.00 23.67 -11.05
CA LYS A 74 -8.07 22.56 -10.10
C LYS A 74 -7.21 21.35 -10.52
N ASP A 75 -7.08 21.07 -11.81
CA ASP A 75 -6.21 19.98 -12.31
C ASP A 75 -4.73 20.38 -12.31
N LEU A 76 -4.45 21.67 -12.46
CA LEU A 76 -3.10 22.25 -12.39
C LEU A 76 -2.60 22.40 -10.96
N MET A 77 -3.50 22.69 -10.02
CA MET A 77 -3.15 22.84 -8.61
C MET A 77 -2.94 21.46 -7.97
N CYS A 78 -1.81 21.31 -7.27
CA CYS A 78 -1.61 20.19 -6.38
C CYS A 78 -2.70 20.22 -5.30
N HIS A 79 -3.30 19.06 -4.99
CA HIS A 79 -4.24 18.96 -3.88
C HIS A 79 -3.55 19.41 -2.59
N SER A 80 -4.26 20.14 -1.72
CA SER A 80 -3.66 20.57 -0.46
C SER A 80 -3.25 19.33 0.34
N HIS A 81 -2.03 19.36 0.87
CA HIS A 81 -1.54 18.33 1.79
C HIS A 81 -2.33 18.33 3.11
N TYR A 82 -3.10 19.39 3.36
CA TYR A 82 -3.98 19.60 4.50
C TYR A 82 -5.46 19.35 4.15
N GLY A 83 -5.75 18.42 3.24
CA GLY A 83 -7.11 17.95 3.04
C GLY A 83 -7.67 17.36 4.35
N PRO A 84 -9.00 17.41 4.57
CA PRO A 84 -9.60 16.79 5.75
C PRO A 84 -9.13 15.33 5.80
N LYS A 85 -8.44 14.96 6.88
CA LYS A 85 -8.12 13.57 7.15
C LYS A 85 -9.45 12.84 7.15
N LYS A 86 -9.69 11.97 6.17
CA LYS A 86 -10.85 11.06 6.19
C LYS A 86 -10.75 10.29 7.50
N THR A 87 -11.48 10.71 8.52
CA THR A 87 -11.73 9.94 9.72
C THR A 87 -12.67 8.84 9.29
N MET A 88 -12.12 7.79 8.69
CA MET A 88 -12.80 6.49 8.66
C MET A 88 -13.13 6.17 10.12
N ASP A 89 -14.38 5.77 10.36
CA ASP A 89 -14.85 5.41 11.70
C ASP A 89 -13.83 4.48 12.36
N ARG A 90 -13.35 4.92 13.52
CA ARG A 90 -12.06 4.52 14.09
C ARG A 90 -12.14 3.13 14.71
N ILE A 91 -12.12 2.09 13.89
CA ILE A 91 -11.82 0.75 14.35
C ILE A 91 -10.32 0.70 14.67
N ASN A 92 -9.98 0.90 15.93
CA ASN A 92 -8.59 0.83 16.39
C ASN A 92 -8.25 -0.60 16.82
N GLY A 93 -7.00 -1.02 16.64
CA GLY A 93 -6.55 -2.37 16.95
C GLY A 93 -5.77 -3.06 15.84
N SER A 94 -5.31 -4.26 16.15
CA SER A 94 -4.70 -5.21 15.22
C SER A 94 -5.76 -6.15 14.66
N TYR A 95 -5.87 -6.25 13.34
CA TYR A 95 -6.88 -7.05 12.65
C TYR A 95 -6.29 -7.89 11.52
N PRO A 96 -6.85 -9.09 11.25
CA PRO A 96 -6.56 -9.79 10.00
C PRO A 96 -7.11 -8.96 8.81
N CYS A 97 -6.40 -8.99 7.68
CA CYS A 97 -6.83 -8.28 6.48
C CYS A 97 -7.83 -9.05 5.61
N GLY A 98 -8.22 -10.27 5.99
CA GLY A 98 -9.19 -11.14 5.29
C GLY A 98 -8.67 -11.82 4.01
N GLU A 99 -7.69 -11.22 3.32
CA GLU A 99 -7.25 -11.68 1.99
C GLU A 99 -5.94 -12.48 1.97
N CYS A 100 -5.13 -12.47 3.05
CA CYS A 100 -3.81 -13.07 3.03
C CYS A 100 -3.72 -14.40 3.80
N ASN A 101 -2.83 -15.29 3.35
CA ASN A 101 -2.57 -16.59 3.97
C ASN A 101 -2.11 -16.53 5.43
N MET A 102 -1.59 -15.39 5.89
CA MET A 102 -1.15 -15.19 7.28
C MET A 102 -2.26 -14.72 8.22
N CYS A 103 -3.46 -14.39 7.72
CA CYS A 103 -4.55 -13.86 8.55
C CYS A 103 -4.92 -14.79 9.71
N ASN A 104 -4.84 -16.12 9.49
CA ASN A 104 -5.18 -17.12 10.49
C ASN A 104 -4.27 -17.07 11.73
N GLN A 105 -3.07 -16.51 11.61
CA GLN A 105 -2.14 -16.36 12.72
C GLN A 105 -2.21 -14.97 13.38
N ILE A 106 -2.99 -14.03 12.82
CA ILE A 106 -3.21 -12.73 13.45
C ILE A 106 -4.36 -12.84 14.44
N GLN A 107 -4.07 -12.51 15.69
CA GLN A 107 -5.09 -12.30 16.70
C GLN A 107 -5.68 -10.90 16.55
N ARG A 108 -7.01 -10.84 16.49
CA ARG A 108 -7.73 -9.57 16.62
C ARG A 108 -7.56 -9.06 18.06
N LYS A 109 -6.92 -7.90 18.22
CA LYS A 109 -6.74 -7.27 19.53
C LYS A 109 -6.94 -5.76 19.42
N GLU A 110 -7.77 -5.23 20.30
CA GLU A 110 -7.94 -3.78 20.52
C GLU A 110 -7.10 -3.32 21.72
N LYS A 111 -6.96 -4.22 22.69
CA LYS A 111 -6.15 -4.06 23.88
C LYS A 111 -5.38 -5.35 24.18
N PHE A 112 -4.30 -5.23 24.91
CA PHE A 112 -3.49 -6.35 25.37
C PHE A 112 -2.85 -6.05 26.72
N GLN A 113 -2.48 -7.09 27.45
CA GLN A 113 -1.88 -6.97 28.77
C GLN A 113 -0.40 -7.29 28.75
N ASP A 114 0.36 -6.55 29.55
CA ASP A 114 1.74 -6.92 29.88
C ASP A 114 1.79 -8.07 30.91
N ARG A 115 3.01 -8.47 31.27
CA ARG A 115 3.23 -9.54 32.25
C ARG A 115 2.73 -9.19 33.66
N PHE A 116 2.65 -7.91 33.99
CA PHE A 116 2.22 -7.41 35.30
C PHE A 116 0.70 -7.16 35.36
N GLY A 117 -0.03 -7.50 34.29
CA GLY A 117 -1.48 -7.33 34.19
C GLY A 117 -1.93 -5.92 33.81
N LYS A 118 -1.01 -5.01 33.49
CA LYS A 118 -1.38 -3.67 33.02
C LYS A 118 -1.83 -3.72 31.57
N GLU A 119 -2.96 -3.07 31.31
CA GLU A 119 -3.62 -3.05 30.02
C GLU A 119 -3.10 -1.90 29.13
N TRP A 120 -2.85 -2.21 27.86
CA TRP A 120 -2.39 -1.31 26.83
C TRP A 120 -3.37 -1.32 25.66
N SER A 121 -3.81 -0.13 25.22
CA SER A 121 -4.71 0.01 24.07
C SER A 121 -3.93 0.28 22.79
N ILE A 122 -4.35 -0.33 21.68
CA ILE A 122 -3.80 -0.08 20.35
C ILE A 122 -4.61 1.05 19.73
N TRP A 123 -4.01 2.22 19.53
CA TRP A 123 -4.71 3.46 19.20
C TRP A 123 -4.95 3.68 17.70
N ILE A 124 -4.48 2.78 16.85
CA ILE A 124 -4.56 2.90 15.40
C ILE A 124 -5.01 1.57 14.79
N TYR A 125 -5.69 1.63 13.66
CA TYR A 125 -5.98 0.45 12.85
C TYR A 125 -4.70 -0.09 12.20
N ILE A 126 -4.34 -1.33 12.50
CA ILE A 126 -3.20 -2.03 11.92
C ILE A 126 -3.67 -3.39 11.39
N ASN A 127 -3.20 -3.77 10.19
CA ASN A 127 -3.49 -5.08 9.62
C ASN A 127 -2.27 -5.70 8.93
N CYS A 128 -2.46 -6.86 8.30
CA CYS A 128 -1.39 -7.60 7.61
C CYS A 128 -0.63 -6.79 6.54
N LYS A 129 -1.25 -5.75 5.98
CA LYS A 129 -0.69 -4.91 4.90
C LYS A 129 0.02 -3.67 5.45
N SER A 130 -0.07 -3.39 6.75
CA SER A 130 0.61 -2.27 7.39
C SER A 130 2.13 -2.44 7.38
N GLN A 131 2.84 -1.34 7.13
CA GLN A 131 4.30 -1.22 7.12
C GLN A 131 4.78 -0.31 8.26
N GLY A 132 6.04 -0.44 8.67
CA GLY A 132 6.60 0.35 9.77
C GLY A 132 5.93 0.00 11.11
N VAL A 133 5.83 -1.29 11.40
CA VAL A 133 5.02 -1.82 12.51
C VAL A 133 5.93 -2.43 13.58
N ILE A 134 5.63 -2.10 14.84
CA ILE A 134 6.05 -2.87 16.01
C ILE A 134 4.98 -3.93 16.24
N TYR A 135 5.38 -5.20 16.29
CA TYR A 135 4.46 -6.33 16.49
C TYR A 135 4.93 -7.21 17.64
N CYS A 136 3.99 -7.99 18.17
CA CYS A 136 4.24 -9.01 19.17
C CYS A 136 3.97 -10.40 18.58
N ILE A 137 4.77 -11.36 19.02
CA ILE A 137 4.53 -12.79 18.85
C ILE A 137 4.27 -13.37 20.24
N GLU A 138 3.22 -14.16 20.36
CA GLU A 138 2.93 -14.94 21.56
C GLU A 138 3.05 -16.42 21.27
N CYS A 139 3.79 -17.06 22.15
CA CYS A 139 4.02 -18.48 22.19
C CYS A 139 3.00 -19.15 23.13
N PRO A 140 2.57 -20.41 22.88
CA PRO A 140 1.74 -21.17 23.81
C PRO A 140 2.32 -21.30 25.23
N CYS A 141 3.63 -21.14 25.40
CA CYS A 141 4.30 -21.07 26.71
C CYS A 141 3.98 -19.78 27.50
N ASN A 142 3.08 -18.90 27.02
CA ASN A 142 2.83 -17.55 27.54
C ASN A 142 4.07 -16.65 27.52
N LEU A 143 5.05 -16.97 26.69
CA LEU A 143 6.21 -16.13 26.43
C LEU A 143 5.94 -15.25 25.21
N LYS A 144 6.35 -13.98 25.31
CA LYS A 144 6.15 -12.98 24.27
C LYS A 144 7.48 -12.60 23.65
N TYR A 145 7.44 -12.21 22.39
CA TYR A 145 8.53 -11.58 21.63
C TYR A 145 8.01 -10.28 21.03
N VAL A 146 8.79 -9.22 21.09
CA VAL A 146 8.52 -7.96 20.39
C VAL A 146 9.51 -7.83 19.25
N GLY A 147 9.02 -7.44 18.08
CA GLY A 147 9.84 -7.22 16.90
C GLY A 147 9.39 -6.02 16.09
N VAL A 148 10.28 -5.51 15.24
CA VAL A 148 9.96 -4.48 14.25
C VAL A 148 10.02 -4.96 12.81
N THR A 149 9.31 -4.25 11.93
CA THR A 149 9.46 -4.40 10.49
C THR A 149 9.17 -3.11 9.73
N THR A 150 10.03 -2.80 8.77
CA THR A 150 9.78 -1.75 7.75
C THR A 150 8.93 -2.26 6.60
N GLN A 151 8.91 -3.58 6.37
CA GLN A 151 8.11 -4.24 5.34
C GLN A 151 6.66 -4.42 5.79
N MET A 152 5.81 -4.99 4.93
CA MET A 152 4.45 -5.34 5.35
C MET A 152 4.48 -6.44 6.41
N LEU A 153 3.63 -6.33 7.44
CA LEU A 153 3.56 -7.29 8.53
C LEU A 153 3.43 -8.74 8.05
N LYS A 154 2.61 -9.01 7.02
CA LYS A 154 2.47 -10.34 6.42
C LYS A 154 3.80 -10.96 5.99
N HIS A 155 4.71 -10.18 5.41
CA HIS A 155 6.00 -10.68 4.94
C HIS A 155 6.92 -11.00 6.11
N ARG A 156 6.89 -10.20 7.17
CA ARG A 156 7.65 -10.49 8.40
C ARG A 156 7.16 -11.76 9.08
N MET A 157 5.85 -11.97 9.15
CA MET A 157 5.24 -13.20 9.68
C MET A 157 5.65 -14.43 8.86
N GLN A 158 5.55 -14.34 7.52
CA GLN A 158 5.99 -15.41 6.61
C GLN A 158 7.45 -15.77 6.83
N LYS A 159 8.33 -14.76 7.00
CA LYS A 159 9.75 -14.98 7.29
C LYS A 159 9.94 -15.76 8.58
N HIS A 160 9.31 -15.34 9.68
CA HIS A 160 9.38 -16.07 10.95
C HIS A 160 8.91 -17.52 10.82
N CYS A 161 7.77 -17.74 10.16
CA CYS A 161 7.23 -19.09 9.95
C CYS A 161 8.15 -19.95 9.08
N SER A 162 8.78 -19.36 8.07
CA SER A 162 9.74 -20.08 7.22
C SER A 162 11.01 -20.43 7.98
N THR A 163 11.55 -19.51 8.79
CA THR A 163 12.74 -19.78 9.61
C THR A 163 12.47 -20.88 10.63
N ILE A 164 11.28 -20.92 11.24
CA ILE A 164 10.88 -21.99 12.17
C ILE A 164 10.82 -23.34 11.46
N ARG A 165 10.14 -23.44 10.31
CA ARG A 165 10.04 -24.72 9.56
C ARG A 165 11.39 -25.29 9.13
N ASN A 166 12.35 -24.41 8.87
CA ASN A 166 13.67 -24.79 8.40
C ASN A 166 14.69 -24.96 9.55
N ALA A 167 14.30 -24.69 10.80
CA ALA A 167 15.21 -24.67 11.95
C ALA A 167 15.90 -26.02 12.23
N ASP A 168 15.28 -27.13 11.81
CA ASP A 168 15.82 -28.48 11.95
C ASP A 168 16.78 -28.85 10.81
N ASN A 169 16.62 -28.24 9.63
CA ASN A 169 17.41 -28.52 8.43
C ASN A 169 18.64 -27.62 8.29
N ASP A 170 18.59 -26.42 8.88
CA ASP A 170 19.70 -25.47 8.84
C ASP A 170 20.80 -25.89 9.85
N ILE A 171 21.73 -26.72 9.38
CA ILE A 171 23.02 -27.01 10.04
C ILE A 171 23.91 -25.75 10.13
N LYS A 172 23.54 -24.67 9.43
CA LYS A 172 24.22 -23.38 9.47
C LYS A 172 24.03 -22.71 10.84
N ILE A 173 25.00 -22.97 11.71
CA ILE A 173 25.43 -22.19 12.89
C ILE A 173 24.25 -21.68 13.74
N GLU A 174 24.02 -22.31 14.90
CA GLU A 174 23.05 -21.88 15.93
C GLU A 174 23.02 -20.36 16.17
N ARG A 175 24.18 -19.69 16.04
CA ARG A 175 24.34 -18.23 16.18
C ARG A 175 23.59 -17.38 15.15
N THR A 176 23.04 -17.95 14.08
CA THR A 176 22.31 -17.21 13.03
C THR A 176 20.80 -17.45 13.04
N LEU A 177 20.33 -18.38 13.87
CA LEU A 177 18.91 -18.65 14.02
C LEU A 177 18.26 -17.52 14.82
N SER A 178 17.03 -17.12 14.46
CA SER A 178 16.32 -16.13 15.28
C SER A 178 15.94 -16.73 16.63
N THR A 179 15.91 -15.93 17.69
CA THR A 179 15.52 -16.38 19.04
C THR A 179 14.16 -17.08 19.07
N VAL A 180 13.22 -16.60 18.25
CA VAL A 180 11.90 -17.21 18.08
C VAL A 180 12.03 -18.60 17.46
N ALA A 181 12.84 -18.76 16.42
CA ALA A 181 13.04 -20.06 15.78
C ALA A 181 13.80 -21.03 16.69
N GLN A 182 14.80 -20.56 17.45
CA GLN A 182 15.49 -21.36 18.44
C GLN A 182 14.51 -21.89 19.50
N HIS A 183 13.70 -21.00 20.09
CA HIS A 183 12.68 -21.39 21.07
C HIS A 183 11.69 -22.43 20.51
N PHE A 184 11.24 -22.27 19.27
CA PHE A 184 10.29 -23.21 18.67
C PHE A 184 10.91 -24.56 18.33
N ARG A 185 12.20 -24.58 17.96
CA ARG A 185 12.94 -25.82 17.78
C ARG A 185 13.04 -26.59 19.09
N GLU A 186 13.37 -25.92 20.18
CA GLU A 186 13.58 -26.53 21.49
C GLU A 186 12.27 -26.99 22.17
N PHE A 187 11.21 -26.19 22.11
CA PHE A 187 10.00 -26.43 22.91
C PHE A 187 8.77 -26.85 22.10
N HIS A 188 8.79 -26.70 20.77
CA HIS A 188 7.59 -26.83 19.93
C HIS A 188 7.76 -27.67 18.66
N ASN A 189 8.86 -28.42 18.53
CA ASN A 189 9.17 -29.26 17.36
C ASN A 189 9.10 -28.47 16.05
N SER A 190 9.58 -27.23 16.07
CA SER A 190 9.66 -26.38 14.87
C SER A 190 8.31 -26.18 14.15
N ASP A 191 7.18 -26.23 14.89
CA ASP A 191 5.83 -26.01 14.33
C ASP A 191 5.44 -24.52 14.34
N PRO A 192 5.44 -23.83 13.18
CA PRO A 192 5.10 -22.41 13.12
C PRO A 192 3.61 -22.13 13.35
N LYS A 193 2.72 -23.13 13.25
CA LYS A 193 1.26 -22.91 13.33
C LYS A 193 0.82 -22.45 14.73
N LYS A 194 1.63 -22.77 15.74
CA LYS A 194 1.42 -22.38 17.14
C LYS A 194 1.70 -20.89 17.41
N LEU A 195 2.27 -20.16 16.46
CA LEU A 195 2.51 -18.72 16.60
C LEU A 195 1.22 -17.91 16.52
N SER A 196 1.06 -17.00 17.47
CA SER A 196 0.06 -15.93 17.41
C SER A 196 0.74 -14.57 17.25
N PHE A 197 0.22 -13.74 16.34
CA PHE A 197 0.75 -12.40 16.07
C PHE A 197 -0.30 -11.32 16.36
N TRP A 198 0.14 -10.16 16.82
CA TRP A 198 -0.64 -8.92 16.71
C TRP A 198 0.29 -7.72 16.58
N ALA A 199 -0.20 -6.66 15.97
CA ALA A 199 0.53 -5.40 15.92
C ALA A 199 0.25 -4.55 17.17
N ILE A 200 1.29 -3.87 17.66
CA ILE A 200 1.21 -2.99 18.84
C ILE A 200 1.09 -1.52 18.40
N GLU A 201 1.98 -1.11 17.49
CA GLU A 201 2.14 0.29 17.12
C GLU A 201 2.58 0.39 15.65
N GLN A 202 2.16 1.45 14.96
CA GLN A 202 2.62 1.77 13.61
C GLN A 202 3.29 3.14 13.61
N VAL A 203 4.57 3.16 13.23
CA VAL A 203 5.34 4.39 13.05
C VAL A 203 5.22 4.83 11.60
N LYS A 204 4.71 6.04 11.38
CA LYS A 204 4.69 6.72 10.08
C LYS A 204 5.59 7.93 10.18
N LEU A 205 6.62 8.01 9.34
CA LEU A 205 7.43 9.22 9.25
C LEU A 205 6.58 10.37 8.69
N GLY A 206 6.78 11.55 9.25
CA GLY A 206 6.27 12.80 8.68
C GLY A 206 7.01 13.21 7.40
N ILE A 207 6.59 14.33 6.83
CA ILE A 207 7.10 14.89 5.56
C ILE A 207 8.61 15.18 5.62
N ARG A 208 9.15 15.56 6.79
CA ARG A 208 10.58 15.77 7.03
C ARG A 208 11.26 14.43 7.36
N LYS A 209 11.33 13.54 6.37
CA LYS A 209 11.85 12.16 6.47
C LYS A 209 12.99 12.04 7.50
N GLY A 210 12.69 11.45 8.66
CA GLY A 210 13.69 10.99 9.61
C GLY A 210 14.18 9.59 9.26
N ASN A 211 15.03 9.01 10.10
CA ASN A 211 15.40 7.60 9.98
C ASN A 211 14.29 6.72 10.61
N LEU A 212 13.43 6.13 9.78
CA LEU A 212 12.32 5.26 10.22
C LEU A 212 12.84 4.08 11.04
N GLU A 213 13.95 3.49 10.61
CA GLU A 213 14.52 2.31 11.23
C GLU A 213 15.00 2.61 12.65
N GLN A 214 15.72 3.73 12.84
CA GLN A 214 16.12 4.17 14.18
C GLN A 214 14.92 4.45 15.09
N GLU A 215 13.86 5.10 14.59
CA GLU A 215 12.66 5.33 15.41
C GLU A 215 11.96 4.01 15.76
N LEU A 216 11.86 3.07 14.81
CA LEU A 216 11.32 1.74 15.07
C LEU A 216 12.12 1.01 16.14
N LEU A 217 13.45 0.99 16.04
CA LEU A 217 14.33 0.34 17.03
C LEU A 217 14.20 0.97 18.42
N LYS A 218 14.10 2.30 18.52
CA LYS A 218 13.85 2.97 19.81
C LYS A 218 12.50 2.56 20.42
N ARG A 219 11.44 2.51 19.61
CA ARG A 219 10.11 2.06 20.04
C ARG A 219 10.11 0.59 20.42
N GLU A 220 10.86 -0.25 19.69
CA GLU A 220 11.05 -1.67 19.99
C GLU A 220 11.61 -1.85 21.40
N SER A 221 12.74 -1.20 21.73
CA SER A 221 13.35 -1.28 23.05
C SER A 221 12.39 -0.84 24.16
N GLN A 222 11.60 0.22 23.92
CA GLN A 222 10.58 0.65 24.89
C GLN A 222 9.49 -0.41 25.10
N TRP A 223 9.03 -1.08 24.04
CA TRP A 223 8.01 -2.12 24.14
C TRP A 223 8.56 -3.41 24.74
N ILE A 224 9.79 -3.82 24.41
CA ILE A 224 10.47 -4.95 25.06
C ILE A 224 10.55 -4.72 26.57
N PHE A 225 10.94 -3.51 27.00
CA PHE A 225 10.99 -3.14 28.41
C PHE A 225 9.61 -3.16 29.06
N LYS A 226 8.61 -2.47 28.46
CA LYS A 226 7.24 -2.39 28.99
C LYS A 226 6.58 -3.76 29.14
N LEU A 227 6.80 -4.67 28.19
CA LEU A 227 6.18 -5.98 28.17
C LEU A 227 7.01 -7.07 28.85
N ASN A 228 8.22 -6.73 29.30
CA ASN A 228 9.19 -7.64 29.92
C ASN A 228 9.39 -8.93 29.10
N THR A 229 9.78 -8.76 27.83
CA THR A 229 9.90 -9.87 26.87
C THR A 229 11.33 -10.40 26.70
N VAL A 230 12.27 -9.95 27.55
CA VAL A 230 13.66 -10.44 27.55
C VAL A 230 13.73 -11.81 28.24
N SER A 231 14.51 -12.74 27.68
CA SER A 231 14.80 -14.04 28.30
C SER A 231 15.36 -13.87 29.72
N PRO A 232 14.90 -14.66 30.73
CA PRO A 232 14.03 -15.84 30.62
C PRO A 232 12.53 -15.55 30.64
N HIS A 233 12.13 -14.29 30.85
CA HIS A 233 10.72 -13.89 30.95
C HIS A 233 10.06 -13.65 29.57
N GLY A 234 10.79 -13.81 28.48
CA GLY A 234 10.27 -13.81 27.13
C GLY A 234 11.31 -14.36 26.17
N ILE A 235 11.15 -14.05 24.88
CA ILE A 235 11.95 -14.64 23.80
C ILE A 235 12.95 -13.62 23.22
N ASN A 236 12.87 -12.34 23.55
CA ASN A 236 13.87 -11.36 23.13
C ASN A 236 15.22 -11.61 23.81
N GLU A 237 16.30 -11.42 23.07
CA GLU A 237 17.66 -11.34 23.61
C GLU A 237 17.88 -10.04 24.39
N ASN A 238 18.85 -10.05 25.30
CA ASN A 238 19.22 -8.90 26.11
C ASN A 238 20.11 -7.90 25.32
N ASN A 239 19.55 -7.32 24.26
CA ASN A 239 20.23 -6.33 23.40
C ASN A 239 19.52 -4.96 23.42
N LEU A 240 18.82 -4.63 24.51
CA LEU A 240 17.94 -3.46 24.64
C LEU A 240 18.60 -2.11 24.28
N PHE A 241 19.92 -1.99 24.39
CA PHE A 241 20.66 -0.73 24.25
C PHE A 241 21.32 -0.50 22.89
N THR A 242 21.34 -1.49 21.99
CA THR A 242 21.96 -1.32 20.67
C THR A 242 21.24 -0.26 19.82
N ALA A 243 19.96 -0.01 20.08
CA ALA A 243 19.14 0.99 19.41
C ALA A 243 19.49 2.45 19.78
N PHE A 244 20.31 2.67 20.82
CA PHE A 244 20.67 4.00 21.33
C PHE A 244 22.15 4.37 21.12
N LEU A 245 22.93 3.47 20.53
CA LEU A 245 24.31 3.69 20.09
C LEU A 245 24.32 4.15 18.62
#